data_AF-W2RYV9-F1
#
_entry.id   AF-W2RYV9-F1
#
_cell.length_a   1.000
_cell.length_b   1.000
_cell.length_c   1.000
_cell.angle_alpha   90.00
_cell.angle_beta   90.00
_cell.angle_gamma   90.00
#
_symmetry.space_group_name_H-M   'P 1'
#
loop_
_entity.id
_entity.type
_entity.pdbx_description
1 polymer ?
#
loop_
_entity_poly.entity_id
_entity_poly.type
_entity_poly.pdbx_seq_one_letter_code
_entity_poly.pdbx_strand_id
1 'polypeptide(L)'
;MSGIIAVYALVIAVLITSDMGPPPERTYSLFTGFMHLAAGMSVGLAGLAAGYAIGIVGDMGVRSYLQQSRIFVGMVLILIFGEVLGLYGLIVGLILQSKS
;
A
#
# COMPACT_ATOMS: atom_id res chain seq x y z
N MET A 1 -9.24 2.67 8.68
CA MET A 1 -7.85 2.87 8.24
C MET A 1 -7.36 1.69 7.40
N SER A 2 -7.36 0.42 7.85
CA SER A 2 -6.81 -0.68 7.02
C SER A 2 -7.47 -0.88 5.63
N GLY A 3 -8.73 -0.51 5.44
CA GLY A 3 -9.41 -0.61 4.14
C GLY A 3 -8.79 0.25 3.03
N ILE A 4 -8.13 1.36 3.36
CA ILE A 4 -7.54 2.27 2.37
C ILE A 4 -6.29 1.64 1.72
N ILE A 5 -5.55 0.81 2.45
CA ILE A 5 -4.36 0.12 1.94
C ILE A 5 -4.73 -0.82 0.77
N ALA A 6 -5.89 -1.48 0.84
CA ALA A 6 -6.39 -2.31 -0.24
C ALA A 6 -6.67 -1.50 -1.52
N VAL A 7 -7.09 -0.24 -1.38
CA VAL A 7 -7.32 0.66 -2.52
C VAL A 7 -6.00 0.99 -3.22
N TYR A 8 -4.90 1.19 -2.48
CA TYR A 8 -3.58 1.44 -3.09
C TYR A 8 -3.11 0.26 -3.96
N ALA A 9 -3.26 -0.96 -3.45
CA ALA A 9 -2.93 -2.17 -4.21
C ALA A 9 -3.84 -2.33 -5.45
N LEU A 10 -5.14 -2.03 -5.30
CA LEU A 10 -6.09 -2.07 -6.41
C LEU A 10 -5.71 -1.09 -7.53
N VAL A 11 -5.33 0.15 -7.18
CA VAL A 11 -4.90 1.16 -8.17
C VAL A 11 -3.71 0.66 -8.99
N ILE A 12 -2.70 0.10 -8.34
CA ILE A 12 -1.51 -0.43 -9.03
C ILE A 12 -1.86 -1.63 -9.91
N ALA A 13 -2.73 -2.54 -9.43
CA ALA A 13 -3.18 -3.68 -10.23
C ALA A 13 -3.92 -3.24 -11.50
N VAL A 14 -4.79 -2.22 -11.41
CA VAL A 14 -5.50 -1.66 -12.56
C VAL A 14 -4.55 -1.00 -13.56
N LEU A 15 -3.55 -0.27 -13.07
CA LEU A 15 -2.53 0.38 -13.92
C LEU A 15 -1.68 -0.65 -14.67
N ILE A 16 -1.18 -1.68 -13.98
CA ILE A 16 -0.42 -2.78 -14.59
C ILE A 16 -1.26 -3.49 -15.66
N THR A 17 -2.54 -3.75 -15.35
CA THR A 17 -3.45 -4.44 -16.28
C THR A 17 -3.72 -3.62 -17.54
N SER A 18 -3.78 -2.29 -17.39
CA SER A 18 -4.02 -1.36 -18.50
C SER A 18 -2.82 -1.28 -19.46
N ASP A 19 -1.62 -1.66 -19.01
CA ASP A 19 -0.41 -1.64 -19.84
C ASP A 19 -0.20 -2.95 -20.62
N MET A 20 -0.79 -4.05 -20.15
CA MET A 20 -0.72 -5.36 -20.82
C MET A 20 -1.64 -5.42 -22.04
N GLY A 21 -1.07 -5.71 -23.21
CA GLY A 21 -1.81 -5.89 -24.48
C GLY A 21 -1.41 -7.18 -25.21
N PRO A 22 -2.30 -7.77 -26.03
CA PRO A 22 -2.00 -8.99 -26.78
C PRO A 22 -0.99 -8.76 -27.93
N PRO A 23 -0.08 -9.72 -28.23
CA PRO A 23 0.70 -9.72 -29.47
C PRO A 23 -0.25 -9.79 -30.68
N PRO A 24 -0.11 -8.95 -31.73
CA PRO A 24 1.11 -8.33 -32.26
C PRO A 24 1.29 -6.82 -31.98
N GLU A 25 0.38 -6.19 -31.21
CA GLU A 25 0.35 -4.72 -31.06
C GLU A 25 1.36 -4.17 -30.04
N ARG A 26 1.77 -4.99 -29.05
CA ARG A 26 2.78 -4.62 -28.05
C ARG A 26 3.73 -5.77 -27.74
N THR A 27 5.03 -5.51 -27.84
CA THR A 27 6.07 -6.46 -27.43
C THR A 27 6.37 -6.26 -25.94
N TYR A 28 5.99 -7.22 -25.11
CA TYR A 28 6.26 -7.15 -23.68
C TYR A 28 7.72 -7.51 -23.39
N SER A 29 8.53 -6.52 -23.04
CA SER A 29 9.95 -6.73 -22.76
C SER A 29 10.15 -7.40 -21.38
N LEU A 30 11.25 -8.14 -21.21
CA LEU A 30 11.64 -8.69 -19.90
C LEU A 30 11.81 -7.58 -18.84
N PHE A 31 12.24 -6.39 -19.27
CA PHE A 31 12.41 -5.23 -18.39
C PHE A 31 11.05 -4.73 -17.84
N THR A 32 10.06 -4.55 -18.71
CA THR A 32 8.68 -4.19 -18.37
C THR A 32 8.07 -5.24 -17.43
N GLY A 33 8.32 -6.52 -17.69
CA GLY A 33 7.90 -7.62 -16.81
C GLY A 33 8.46 -7.54 -15.39
N PHE A 34 9.77 -7.31 -15.24
CA PHE A 34 10.38 -7.14 -13.92
C PHE A 34 9.96 -5.83 -13.24
N MET A 35 9.71 -4.76 -14.00
CA MET A 35 9.20 -3.50 -13.45
C MET A 35 7.78 -3.66 -12.88
N HIS A 36 6.87 -4.33 -13.59
CA HIS A 36 5.52 -4.59 -13.07
C HIS A 36 5.54 -5.47 -11.82
N LEU A 37 6.40 -6.50 -11.79
CA LEU A 37 6.59 -7.33 -10.60
C LEU A 37 7.12 -6.52 -9.41
N ALA A 38 8.15 -5.69 -9.64
CA ALA A 38 8.72 -4.83 -8.61
C ALA A 38 7.71 -3.78 -8.10
N ALA A 39 6.92 -3.18 -9.00
CA ALA A 39 5.86 -2.24 -8.66
C ALA A 39 4.81 -2.91 -7.76
N GLY A 40 4.30 -4.09 -8.14
CA GLY A 40 3.35 -4.85 -7.33
C GLY A 40 3.91 -5.27 -5.96
N MET A 41 5.16 -5.76 -5.91
CA MET A 41 5.80 -6.16 -4.66
C MET A 41 6.05 -4.98 -3.71
N SER A 42 6.47 -3.82 -4.24
CA SER A 42 6.74 -2.63 -3.42
C SER A 42 5.49 -2.17 -2.65
N VAL A 43 4.35 -2.14 -3.33
CA VAL A 43 3.06 -1.69 -2.79
C VAL A 43 2.48 -2.75 -1.86
N GLY A 44 2.55 -4.03 -2.25
CA GLY A 44 2.03 -5.14 -1.48
C GLY A 44 2.75 -5.33 -0.14
N LEU A 45 4.09 -5.32 -0.14
CA LEU A 45 4.88 -5.51 1.09
C LEU A 45 4.79 -4.29 2.01
N ALA A 46 4.82 -3.07 1.46
CA ALA A 46 4.63 -1.85 2.25
C ALA A 46 3.22 -1.79 2.86
N GLY A 47 2.20 -2.18 2.09
CA GLY A 47 0.82 -2.26 2.57
C GLY A 47 0.62 -3.31 3.66
N LEU A 48 1.25 -4.48 3.54
CA LEU A 48 1.21 -5.53 4.57
C LEU A 48 1.84 -5.04 5.88
N ALA A 49 3.03 -4.42 5.80
CA ALA A 49 3.71 -3.86 6.97
C ALA A 49 2.87 -2.77 7.65
N ALA A 50 2.31 -1.84 6.87
CA ALA A 50 1.43 -0.78 7.38
C ALA A 50 0.16 -1.35 8.03
N GLY A 51 -0.50 -2.31 7.37
CA GLY A 51 -1.70 -2.97 7.89
C GLY A 51 -1.45 -3.72 9.20
N TYR A 52 -0.30 -4.39 9.31
CA TYR A 52 0.10 -5.08 10.53
C TYR A 52 0.34 -4.10 11.69
N ALA A 53 1.08 -3.01 11.44
CA ALA A 53 1.31 -1.97 12.44
C ALA A 53 0.01 -1.32 12.94
N ILE A 54 -0.89 -0.98 12.02
CA ILE A 54 -2.22 -0.42 12.33
C ILE A 54 -3.05 -1.41 13.17
N GLY A 55 -2.99 -2.71 12.86
CA GLY A 55 -3.70 -3.75 13.60
C GLY A 55 -3.26 -3.84 15.07
N ILE A 56 -1.95 -3.84 15.31
CA ILE A 56 -1.38 -3.89 16.67
C ILE A 56 -1.72 -2.63 17.47
N VAL A 57 -1.51 -1.45 16.85
CA VAL A 57 -1.80 -0.16 17.49
C VAL A 57 -3.30 -0.04 17.79
N GLY A 58 -4.16 -0.54 16.90
CA GLY A 58 -5.60 -0.58 17.10
C GLY A 58 -6.03 -1.45 18.30
N ASP A 59 -5.51 -2.68 18.42
CA ASP A 59 -5.86 -3.58 19.53
C ASP A 59 -5.44 -3.00 20.89
N MET A 60 -4.19 -2.51 21.00
CA MET A 60 -3.72 -1.90 22.23
C MET A 60 -4.43 -0.59 22.54
N GLY A 61 -4.63 0.25 21.51
CA GLY A 61 -5.25 1.56 21.66
C GLY A 61 -6.70 1.49 22.12
N VAL A 62 -7.50 0.55 21.61
CA VAL A 62 -8.90 0.36 22.05
C VAL A 62 -8.96 -0.15 23.49
N ARG A 63 -8.08 -1.08 23.89
CA ARG A 63 -8.02 -1.57 25.28
C ARG A 63 -7.66 -0.46 26.25
N SER A 64 -6.69 0.39 25.91
CA SER A 64 -6.33 1.53 26.75
C SER A 64 -7.43 2.61 26.75
N TYR A 65 -8.19 2.76 25.67
CA TYR A 65 -9.27 3.77 25.59
C TYR A 65 -10.39 3.49 26.59
N LEU A 66 -10.63 2.20 26.90
CA LEU A 66 -11.56 1.79 27.96
C LEU A 66 -11.11 2.27 29.36
N GLN A 67 -9.81 2.42 29.59
CA GLN A 67 -9.27 2.89 30.87
C GLN A 67 -9.24 4.41 30.98
N GLN A 68 -8.92 5.11 29.88
CA GLN A 68 -8.85 6.57 29.85
C GLN A 68 -9.16 7.10 28.45
N SER A 69 -10.26 7.83 28.30
CA SER A 69 -10.72 8.33 27.00
C SER A 69 -9.81 9.43 26.40
N ARG A 70 -9.02 10.11 27.23
CA ARG A 70 -8.09 11.17 26.78
C ARG A 70 -7.00 10.67 25.81
N ILE A 71 -6.71 9.37 25.78
CA ILE A 71 -5.65 8.82 24.91
C ILE A 71 -6.04 8.72 23.43
N PHE A 72 -7.32 8.93 23.09
CA PHE A 72 -7.85 8.77 21.74
C PHE A 72 -7.04 9.54 20.70
N VAL A 73 -6.69 10.80 20.99
CA VAL A 73 -5.92 11.65 20.08
C VAL A 73 -4.52 11.10 19.83
N GLY A 74 -3.85 10.58 20.88
CA GLY A 74 -2.54 9.97 20.75
C GLY A 74 -2.57 8.69 19.91
N MET A 75 -3.59 7.84 20.13
CA MET A 75 -3.80 6.64 19.32
C MET A 75 -4.01 6.99 17.83
N VAL A 76 -4.84 7.98 17.53
CA VAL A 76 -5.10 8.41 16.15
C VAL A 76 -3.83 8.95 15.47
N LEU A 77 -3.01 9.73 16.17
CA LEU A 77 -1.73 10.21 15.64
C LEU A 77 -0.82 9.06 15.22
N ILE A 78 -0.69 8.02 16.05
CA ILE A 78 0.14 6.85 15.72
C ILE A 78 -0.41 6.11 14.49
N LEU A 79 -1.73 5.96 14.40
CA LEU A 79 -2.38 5.31 13.26
C LEU A 79 -2.13 6.06 11.94
N ILE A 80 -2.14 7.40 11.97
CA ILE A 80 -1.82 8.24 10.79
C ILE A 80 -0.38 8.00 10.33
N PHE A 81 0.60 8.00 11.25
CA PHE A 81 1.99 7.71 10.88
C PHE A 81 2.18 6.28 10.35
N GLY A 82 1.43 5.31 10.87
CA GLY A 82 1.41 3.95 10.35
C GLY A 82 0.90 3.88 8.92
N GLU A 83 -0.12 4.66 8.57
CA GLU A 83 -0.72 4.65 7.24
C GLU A 83 0.18 5.27 6.15
N VAL A 84 1.01 6.26 6.52
CA VAL A 84 1.97 6.89 5.61
C VAL A 84 2.98 5.88 5.01
N LEU A 85 3.29 4.79 5.71
CA LEU A 85 4.13 3.71 5.19
C LEU A 85 3.52 3.06 3.93
N GLY A 86 2.20 2.87 3.90
CA GLY A 86 1.48 2.35 2.74
C GLY A 86 1.48 3.34 1.57
N LEU A 87 1.37 4.64 1.86
CA LEU A 87 1.45 5.69 0.85
C LEU A 87 2.83 5.75 0.18
N TYR A 88 3.91 5.57 0.93
CA TYR A 88 5.25 5.53 0.35
C TYR A 88 5.43 4.34 -0.61
N GLY A 89 4.89 3.17 -0.26
CA GLY A 89 4.85 2.02 -1.17
C GLY A 89 4.12 2.33 -2.48
N LEU A 90 2.97 3.01 -2.40
CA LEU A 90 2.21 3.44 -3.58
C LEU A 90 3.01 4.39 -4.48
N ILE A 91 3.65 5.42 -3.91
CA ILE A 91 4.44 6.39 -4.68
C ILE A 91 5.57 5.69 -5.44
N VAL A 92 6.29 4.78 -4.78
CA VAL A 92 7.37 4.01 -5.42
C VAL A 92 6.82 3.12 -6.54
N GLY A 93 5.70 2.42 -6.30
CA GLY A 93 5.04 1.61 -7.31
C GLY A 93 4.63 2.40 -8.55
N LEU A 94 4.11 3.63 -8.38
CA LEU A 94 3.75 4.51 -9.48
C LEU A 94 4.97 5.00 -10.28
N ILE A 95 6.09 5.30 -9.61
CA ILE A 95 7.34 5.69 -10.28
C ILE A 95 7.90 4.54 -11.11
N LEU A 96 7.82 3.31 -10.60
CA LEU A 96 8.25 2.11 -11.33
C LEU A 96 7.36 1.87 -12.55
N GLN A 97 6.04 1.98 -12.40
CA GLN A 97 5.10 1.84 -13.52
C GLN A 97 5.35 2.91 -14.59
N SER A 98 5.63 4.15 -14.21
CA SER A 98 5.88 5.24 -15.17
C SER A 98 7.15 5.05 -16.02
N LYS A 99 8.04 4.12 -15.65
CA LYS A 99 9.29 3.82 -16.38
C LYS A 99 9.26 2.48 -17.12
N SER A 100 8.20 1.70 -16.96
CA SER A 100 7.97 0.37 -17.55
C SER A 100 7.66 0.45 -19.05
#